data_AF-A0A974A7K2-F1
#
_entry.id   AF-A0A974A7K2-F1
#
_cell.length_a   1.000
_cell.length_b   1.000
_cell.length_c   1.000
_cell.angle_alpha   90.00
_cell.angle_beta   90.00
_cell.angle_gamma   90.00
#
_symmetry.space_group_name_H-M   'P 1'
#
loop_
_entity.id
_entity.type
_entity.pdbx_description
1 polymer ?
#
loop_
_entity_poly.entity_id
_entity_poly.type
_entity_poly.pdbx_seq_one_letter_code
_entity_poly.pdbx_strand_id
1 'polypeptide(L)' 'MQHKSLLPSDIVVSSNALQEKRSLKALKADIDRHNLTDMWNMILRIDFQVSSVEELSGDVQDEFRSIVTVLLQAFSDD' A
#
# COMPACT_ATOMS: atom_id res chain seq x y z
N MET A 1 -30.53 -10.18 -28.25
CA MET A 1 -30.11 -10.67 -26.92
C MET A 1 -28.90 -9.86 -26.52
N GLN A 2 -28.99 -9.08 -25.43
CA GLN A 2 -27.91 -8.19 -25.02
C GLN A 2 -26.77 -9.02 -24.41
N HIS A 3 -25.62 -9.07 -25.08
CA HIS A 3 -24.38 -9.52 -24.47
C HIS A 3 -23.90 -8.43 -23.52
N LYS A 4 -24.38 -8.48 -22.28
CA LYS A 4 -23.90 -7.65 -21.18
C LYS A 4 -22.46 -8.07 -20.89
N SER A 5 -21.50 -7.31 -21.42
CA SER A 5 -20.09 -7.41 -21.04
C SER A 5 -20.00 -7.10 -19.55
N LEU A 6 -19.78 -8.12 -18.73
CA LEU A 6 -19.35 -7.95 -17.34
C LEU A 6 -17.84 -7.70 -17.39
N LEU A 7 -17.44 -6.44 -17.26
CA LEU A 7 -16.06 -6.06 -17.05
C LEU A 7 -15.57 -6.53 -15.67
N PRO A 8 -14.25 -6.76 -15.49
CA PRO A 8 -13.63 -7.35 -14.29
C PRO A 8 -13.44 -6.34 -13.14
N SER A 9 -14.44 -5.51 -12.83
CA SER A 9 -14.29 -4.45 -11.83
C SER A 9 -14.40 -4.95 -10.38
N ASP A 10 -15.06 -6.09 -10.14
CA ASP A 10 -15.31 -6.61 -8.79
C ASP A 10 -14.07 -7.30 -8.16
N ILE A 11 -13.13 -7.74 -8.99
CA ILE A 11 -11.94 -8.49 -8.55
C ILE A 11 -10.86 -7.54 -8.02
N VAL A 12 -10.72 -6.35 -8.63
CA VAL A 12 -9.71 -5.35 -8.23
C VAL A 12 -10.09 -4.70 -6.89
N VAL A 13 -11.37 -4.41 -6.67
CA VAL A 13 -11.87 -3.76 -5.44
C VAL A 13 -11.74 -4.70 -4.22
N SER A 14 -11.95 -6.01 -4.39
CA SER A 14 -11.86 -6.97 -3.27
C SER A 14 -10.43 -7.25 -2.81
N SER A 15 -9.43 -7.11 -3.70
CA SER A 15 -8.02 -7.32 -3.34
C SER A 15 -7.46 -6.15 -2.52
N ASN A 16 -7.84 -4.91 -2.86
CA ASN A 16 -7.42 -3.71 -2.13
C ASN A 16 -7.95 -3.69 -0.69
N ALA A 17 -9.22 -4.05 -0.47
CA ALA A 17 -9.85 -4.04 0.86
C ALA A 17 -9.22 -5.05 1.85
N LEU A 18 -8.61 -6.13 1.35
CA LEU A 18 -7.85 -7.08 2.18
C LEU A 18 -6.41 -6.61 2.44
N GLN A 19 -5.83 -5.81 1.53
CA GLN A 19 -4.49 -5.25 1.71
C GLN A 19 -4.48 -4.05 2.67
N GLU A 20 -5.52 -3.23 2.71
CA GLU A 20 -5.66 -2.14 3.70
C GLU A 20 -5.69 -2.65 5.15
N LYS A 21 -6.07 -3.92 5.37
CA LYS A 21 -6.02 -4.59 6.68
C LYS A 21 -4.63 -5.08 7.09
N ARG A 22 -3.61 -5.02 6.22
CA ARG A 22 -2.25 -5.42 6.59
C ARG A 22 -1.68 -4.42 7.58
N SER A 23 -1.03 -4.92 8.63
CA SER A 23 -0.31 -4.07 9.56
C SER A 23 0.88 -3.42 8.87
N LEU A 24 1.29 -2.25 9.34
CA LEU A 24 2.50 -1.56 8.84
C LEU A 24 3.75 -2.42 9.00
N LYS A 25 3.80 -3.30 10.00
CA LYS A 25 4.86 -4.29 10.17
C LYS A 25 4.90 -5.31 9.02
N ALA A 26 3.74 -5.80 8.58
CA ALA A 26 3.67 -6.74 7.46
C ALA A 26 4.08 -6.05 6.15
N LEU A 27 3.60 -4.82 5.91
CA LEU A 27 3.99 -4.03 4.74
C LEU A 27 5.48 -3.70 4.75
N LYS A 28 6.07 -3.37 5.90
CA LYS A 28 7.52 -3.15 6.02
C LYS A 28 8.31 -4.40 5.62
N ALA A 29 7.85 -5.57 6.04
CA ALA A 29 8.49 -6.84 5.67
C ALA A 29 8.36 -7.17 4.17
N ASP A 30 7.27 -6.77 3.52
CA ASP A 30 7.14 -6.86 2.06
C ASP A 30 8.11 -5.86 1.38
N ILE A 31 8.13 -4.61 1.82
CA ILE A 31 9.05 -3.57 1.35
C ILE A 31 10.52 -4.01 1.46
N ASP A 32 10.89 -4.63 2.58
CA ASP A 32 12.23 -5.17 2.79
C ASP A 32 12.56 -6.26 1.77
N ARG A 33 11.61 -7.17 1.50
CA ARG A 33 11.78 -8.25 0.51
C ARG A 33 11.95 -7.73 -0.92
N HIS A 34 11.32 -6.62 -1.24
CA HIS A 34 11.46 -5.96 -2.55
C HIS A 34 12.62 -4.94 -2.61
N ASN A 35 13.45 -4.85 -1.56
CA ASN A 35 14.54 -3.85 -1.44
C ASN A 35 14.06 -2.38 -1.57
N LEU A 36 12.83 -2.09 -1.16
CA LEU A 36 12.21 -0.76 -1.28
C LEU A 36 12.33 0.07 0.01
N THR A 37 13.22 -0.31 0.94
CA THR A 37 13.38 0.40 2.23
C THR A 37 13.71 1.87 2.05
N ASP A 38 14.51 2.22 1.04
CA ASP A 38 14.86 3.61 0.77
C ASP A 38 13.64 4.41 0.33
N MET A 39 12.74 3.82 -0.47
CA MET A 39 11.48 4.46 -0.87
C MET A 39 10.53 4.64 0.32
N TRP A 40 10.41 3.64 1.19
CA TRP A 40 9.65 3.78 2.44
C TRP A 40 10.16 4.94 3.30
N ASN A 41 11.47 5.03 3.49
CA ASN A 41 12.10 6.10 4.26
C ASN A 41 11.96 7.47 3.55
N MET A 42 12.01 7.48 2.22
CA MET A 42 11.85 8.69 1.42
C MET A 42 10.43 9.25 1.54
N ILE A 43 9.40 8.41 1.44
CA ILE A 43 8.00 8.81 1.63
C ILE A 43 7.81 9.40 3.03
N LEU A 44 8.31 8.74 4.08
CA LEU A 44 8.22 9.26 5.45
C LEU A 44 8.86 10.64 5.60
N ARG A 45 10.02 10.87 4.99
CA ARG A 45 10.73 12.14 5.11
C ARG A 45 10.14 13.25 4.25
N ILE A 46 9.70 12.94 3.03
CA ILE A 46 9.22 13.95 2.08
C ILE A 46 7.76 14.31 2.36
N ASP A 47 6.90 13.31 2.46
CA ASP A 47 5.44 13.54 2.52
C ASP A 47 4.97 13.74 3.96
N PHE A 48 5.60 13.04 4.92
CA PHE A 48 5.18 13.06 6.32
C PHE A 48 6.15 13.80 7.26
N GLN A 49 7.33 14.18 6.77
CA GLN A 49 8.37 14.90 7.52
C GLN A 49 8.79 14.21 8.84
N VAL A 50 8.72 12.88 8.89
CA VAL A 50 9.13 12.07 10.05
C VAL A 50 10.25 11.10 9.69
N SER A 51 10.91 10.54 10.70
CA SER A 51 11.95 9.52 10.48
C SER A 51 11.41 8.10 10.62
N SER A 52 10.31 7.91 11.34
CA SER A 52 9.69 6.59 11.54
C SER A 52 8.16 6.65 11.56
N VAL A 53 7.53 5.49 11.37
CA VAL A 53 6.06 5.37 11.33
C VAL A 53 5.42 5.61 12.69
N GLU A 54 6.14 5.30 13.77
CA GLU A 54 5.67 5.48 15.15
C GLU A 54 5.48 6.95 15.51
N GLU A 55 6.07 7.88 14.75
CA GLU A 55 5.88 9.32 14.89
C GLU A 55 4.55 9.80 14.27
N LEU A 56 3.90 8.97 13.44
CA LEU A 56 2.63 9.29 12.79
C LEU A 56 1.45 9.03 13.73
N SER A 57 0.44 9.91 13.68
CA SER A 57 -0.85 9.67 14.34
C SER A 57 -1.61 8.52 13.65
N GLY A 58 -2.58 7.91 14.34
CA GLY A 58 -3.32 6.75 13.83
C GLY A 58 -3.95 6.99 12.44
N ASP A 59 -4.60 8.14 12.26
CA ASP A 59 -5.24 8.47 10.97
C ASP A 59 -4.22 8.62 9.83
N VAL A 60 -3.05 9.17 10.13
CA VAL A 60 -1.95 9.38 9.17
C VAL A 60 -1.21 8.07 8.88
N GLN A 61 -1.14 7.16 9.85
CA GLN A 61 -0.62 5.80 9.64
C GLN A 61 -1.47 5.02 8.63
N ASP A 62 -2.78 5.23 8.60
CA ASP A 62 -3.67 4.60 7.62
C ASP A 62 -3.50 5.19 6.22
N GLU A 63 -3.27 6.50 6.11
CA GLU A 63 -2.90 7.15 4.85
C GLU A 63 -1.57 6.60 4.31
N PHE A 64 -0.53 6.58 5.15
CA PHE A 64 0.77 6.02 4.79
C PHE A 64 0.66 4.54 4.38
N ARG A 65 -0.17 3.76 5.07
CA ARG A 65 -0.46 2.36 4.71
C ARG A 65 -1.04 2.23 3.31
N SER A 66 -1.97 3.11 2.95
CA SER A 66 -2.60 3.12 1.62
C SER A 66 -1.55 3.37 0.53
N ILE A 67 -0.69 4.38 0.74
CA ILE A 67 0.41 4.72 -0.19
C ILE A 67 1.35 3.52 -0.38
N VAL A 68 1.81 2.90 0.70
CA VAL A 68 2.73 1.77 0.62
C VAL A 68 2.07 0.53 0.00
N THR A 69 0.77 0.34 0.21
CA THR A 69 0.01 -0.74 -0.42
C THR A 69 0.02 -0.59 -1.94
N VAL A 70 -0.31 0.60 -2.45
CA VAL A 70 -0.26 0.91 -3.88
C VAL A 70 1.16 0.77 -4.41
N LEU A 71 2.16 1.22 -3.64
CA LEU A 71 3.54 1.06 -4.01
C LEU A 71 3.91 -0.41 -4.20
N LEU A 72 3.60 -1.28 -3.25
CA LEU A 72 3.91 -2.70 -3.36
C LEU A 72 3.17 -3.38 -4.52
N GLN A 73 1.94 -2.98 -4.83
CA GLN A 73 1.21 -3.49 -5.99
C GLN A 73 1.96 -3.22 -7.29
N ALA A 74 2.50 -2.02 -7.47
CA ALA A 74 3.25 -1.65 -8.66
C ALA A 74 4.54 -2.47 -8.88
N PHE A 75 5.03 -3.15 -7.83
CA PHE A 75 6.21 -4.03 -7.89
C PHE A 75 5.85 -5.53 -7.80
N SER A 76 4.55 -5.87 -7.76
CA SER A 76 4.05 -7.25 -7.68
C SER A 76 3.52 -7.79 -9.02
N ASP A 77 3.64 -7.03 -10.10
CA ASP A 77 3.12 -7.37 -11.45
C ASP A 77 4.10 -8.17 -12.35
N ASP A 78 5.06 -8.92 -11.77
CA ASP A 78 5.99 -9.82 -12.48
C ASP A 78 5.82 -11.30 -12.07
#